data_AF-A0A0F7F9W8-F1
#
_entry.id   AF-A0A0F7F9W8-F1
#
_cell.length_a   1.000
_cell.length_b   1.000
_cell.length_c   1.000
_cell.angle_alpha   90.00
_cell.angle_beta   90.00
_cell.angle_gamma   90.00
#
_symmetry.space_group_name_H-M   'P 1'
#
loop_
_entity.id
_entity.type
_entity.pdbx_description
1 polymer ?
#
loop_
_entity_poly.entity_id
_entity_poly.type
_entity_poly.pdbx_seq_one_letter_code
_entity_poly.pdbx_strand_id
1 'polypeptide(L)'
;MNQLPEVTLFYAAVPTNQISEKGNIIYNNYLFESKQEAIDSGNDYEIATWDIINMLADCGHHFKDKVIVTPQGKFIWTEIYEEDWSGEQILNDCMYRAVGAPVAFSEAVEYHLFWNKGSELLGIVEDAEVFKATLQNSNGDVVVIH
;
A
#
# COMPACT_ATOMS: atom_id res chain seq x y z
N MET A 1 9.62 3.22 -24.29
CA MET A 1 9.21 3.77 -22.98
C MET A 1 10.09 3.11 -21.94
N ASN A 2 10.77 3.89 -21.09
CA ASN A 2 11.51 3.32 -19.96
C ASN A 2 10.48 2.94 -18.88
N GLN A 3 10.12 1.66 -18.82
CA GLN A 3 9.27 1.13 -17.75
C GLN A 3 10.12 1.08 -16.47
N LEU A 4 9.59 1.63 -15.37
CA LEU A 4 10.23 1.52 -14.06
C LEU A 4 10.42 0.03 -13.70
N PRO A 5 11.51 -0.34 -13.01
CA PRO A 5 11.72 -1.72 -12.57
C PRO A 5 10.57 -2.18 -11.66
N GLU A 6 10.10 -3.41 -11.90
CA GLU A 6 9.09 -4.05 -11.07
C GLU A 6 9.76 -4.83 -9.93
N VAL A 7 9.24 -4.73 -8.71
CA VAL A 7 9.72 -5.45 -7.52
C VAL A 7 8.55 -5.99 -6.71
N THR A 8 8.71 -7.17 -6.14
CA THR A 8 7.79 -7.72 -5.13
C THR A 8 8.45 -7.61 -3.77
N LEU A 9 7.79 -6.91 -2.85
CA LEU A 9 8.28 -6.74 -1.49
C LEU A 9 7.71 -7.83 -0.58
N PHE A 10 8.50 -8.27 0.39
CA PHE A 10 8.09 -9.26 1.37
C PHE A 10 8.08 -8.63 2.76
N TYR A 11 7.07 -8.97 3.56
CA TYR A 11 6.81 -8.36 4.86
C TYR A 11 6.82 -9.41 5.96
N ALA A 12 7.48 -9.09 7.07
CA ALA A 12 7.43 -9.86 8.30
C ALA A 12 7.16 -8.94 9.50
N ALA A 13 6.13 -9.23 10.28
CA ALA A 13 5.88 -8.59 11.57
C ALA A 13 6.23 -9.57 12.70
N VAL A 14 7.26 -9.24 13.48
CA VAL A 14 7.75 -10.12 14.55
C VAL A 14 7.52 -9.44 15.90
N PRO A 15 6.86 -10.12 16.86
CA PRO A 15 6.69 -9.58 18.20
C PRO A 15 8.06 -9.36 18.83
N THR A 16 8.26 -8.16 19.37
CA THR A 16 9.43 -7.85 20.16
C THR A 16 9.23 -8.30 21.60
N ASN A 17 10.31 -8.32 22.38
CA ASN A 17 10.25 -8.50 23.82
C ASN A 17 9.73 -7.26 24.57
N GLN A 18 9.38 -6.18 23.86
CA GLN A 18 8.92 -4.94 24.47
C GLN A 18 7.40 -4.92 24.58
N ILE A 19 6.92 -4.37 25.69
CA ILE A 19 5.52 -4.15 25.98
C ILE A 19 5.32 -2.64 26.12
N SER A 20 4.34 -2.09 25.42
CA SER A 20 3.94 -0.70 25.56
C SER A 20 3.44 -0.40 26.98
N GLU A 21 3.39 0.88 27.38
CA GLU A 21 2.88 1.31 28.69
C GLU A 21 1.43 0.84 28.97
N LYS A 22 0.67 0.53 27.91
CA LYS A 22 -0.71 0.03 27.98
C LYS A 22 -0.82 -1.50 27.99
N GLY A 23 0.30 -2.22 28.02
CA GLY A 23 0.33 -3.69 28.08
C GLY A 23 0.30 -4.42 26.74
N ASN A 24 0.34 -3.71 25.60
CA ASN A 24 0.36 -4.35 24.28
C ASN A 24 1.79 -4.74 23.86
N ILE A 25 1.94 -5.91 23.22
CA ILE A 25 3.19 -6.36 22.58
C ILE A 25 3.53 -5.42 21.41
N ILE A 26 4.77 -4.95 21.36
CA ILE A 26 5.29 -4.13 20.26
C ILE A 26 5.83 -5.07 19.17
N TYR A 27 5.56 -4.77 17.90
CA TYR A 27 6.07 -5.54 16.76
C TYR A 27 7.17 -4.77 16.04
N ASN A 28 8.19 -5.48 15.57
CA ASN A 28 9.11 -4.96 14.57
C ASN A 28 8.61 -5.40 13.19
N ASN A 29 8.54 -4.44 12.28
CA ASN A 29 8.13 -4.67 10.91
C ASN A 29 9.37 -4.67 10.01
N TYR A 30 9.54 -5.72 9.23
CA TYR A 30 10.64 -5.89 8.29
C TYR A 30 10.10 -5.96 6.87
N LEU A 31 10.79 -5.27 5.97
CA LEU A 31 10.48 -5.25 4.55
C LEU A 31 11.72 -5.72 3.80
N PHE A 32 11.55 -6.74 2.96
CA PHE A 32 12.62 -7.33 2.17
C PHE A 32 12.38 -7.03 0.69
N GLU A 33 13.44 -6.65 -0.02
CA GLU A 33 13.38 -6.34 -1.45
C GLU A 33 13.49 -7.60 -2.32
N SER A 34 13.88 -8.74 -1.71
CA SER A 34 13.91 -10.01 -2.39
C SER A 34 13.37 -11.15 -1.53
N LYS A 35 12.89 -12.19 -2.22
CA LYS A 35 12.49 -13.44 -1.56
C LYS A 35 13.65 -14.09 -0.81
N GLN A 36 14.87 -13.95 -1.34
CA GLN A 36 16.06 -14.56 -0.72
C GLN A 36 16.36 -13.89 0.63
N GLU A 37 16.31 -12.57 0.72
CA GLU A 37 16.45 -11.84 1.99
C GLU A 37 15.40 -12.27 3.03
N ALA A 38 14.14 -12.44 2.59
CA ALA A 38 13.08 -12.90 3.47
C ALA A 38 13.34 -14.33 4.00
N ILE A 39 13.78 -15.25 3.12
CA ILE A 39 14.18 -16.61 3.50
C ILE A 39 15.37 -16.60 4.46
N ASP A 40 16.41 -15.83 4.14
CA ASP A 40 17.65 -15.77 4.92
C ASP A 40 17.43 -15.16 6.31
N SER A 41 16.38 -14.35 6.47
CA SER A 41 15.99 -13.78 7.76
C SER A 41 15.52 -14.83 8.77
N GLY A 42 15.02 -15.98 8.29
CA GLY A 42 14.43 -17.03 9.12
C GLY A 42 13.10 -16.67 9.78
N ASN A 43 12.49 -15.52 9.43
CA ASN A 43 11.18 -15.11 9.92
C ASN A 43 10.07 -15.66 9.02
N ASP A 44 8.87 -15.86 9.58
CA ASP A 44 7.67 -16.04 8.77
C ASP A 44 7.38 -14.72 8.04
N TYR A 45 7.16 -14.80 6.72
CA TYR A 45 6.96 -13.64 5.85
C TYR A 45 5.83 -13.87 4.85
N GLU A 46 5.21 -12.78 4.43
CA GLU A 46 4.18 -12.73 3.39
C GLU A 46 4.56 -11.74 2.29
N ILE A 47 3.84 -11.72 1.18
CA ILE A 47 4.00 -10.65 0.19
C ILE A 47 3.31 -9.40 0.73
N ALA A 48 3.98 -8.25 0.67
CA ALA A 48 3.43 -6.99 1.15
C ALA A 48 2.13 -6.62 0.40
N THR A 49 1.10 -6.25 1.16
CA THR A 49 -0.17 -5.72 0.65
C THR A 49 -0.09 -4.21 0.44
N TRP A 50 -1.11 -3.63 -0.20
CA TRP A 50 -1.28 -2.19 -0.36
C TRP A 50 -1.28 -1.45 0.98
N ASP A 51 -1.97 -1.98 1.99
CA ASP A 51 -1.99 -1.39 3.33
C ASP A 51 -0.58 -1.41 3.95
N ILE A 52 0.15 -2.52 3.81
CA ILE A 52 1.51 -2.67 4.34
C ILE A 52 2.46 -1.66 3.69
N ILE A 53 2.46 -1.53 2.36
CA ILE A 53 3.40 -0.64 1.67
C ILE A 53 3.11 0.84 1.96
N ASN A 54 1.85 1.23 2.15
CA ASN A 54 1.50 2.61 2.52
C ASN A 54 1.80 2.90 3.99
N MET A 55 1.46 1.98 4.91
CA MET A 55 1.83 2.12 6.33
C MET A 55 3.34 2.29 6.51
N LEU A 56 4.16 1.58 5.73
CA LEU A 56 5.61 1.70 5.79
C LEU A 56 6.13 2.98 5.10
N ALA A 57 5.47 3.43 4.03
CA ALA A 57 5.77 4.71 3.41
C ALA A 57 5.55 5.89 4.36
N ASP A 58 4.50 5.86 5.20
CA ASP A 58 4.27 6.82 6.29
C ASP A 58 5.41 6.84 7.31
N CYS A 59 6.15 5.73 7.43
CA CYS A 59 7.33 5.61 8.27
C CYS A 59 8.64 5.99 7.54
N GLY A 60 8.56 6.51 6.32
CA GLY A 60 9.72 6.90 5.50
C GLY A 60 10.33 5.77 4.66
N HIS A 61 9.71 4.59 4.62
CA HIS A 61 10.18 3.44 3.85
C HIS A 61 9.44 3.34 2.51
N HIS A 62 9.81 4.20 1.57
CA HIS A 62 9.23 4.22 0.22
C HIS A 62 10.29 3.98 -0.88
N PHE A 63 9.86 3.37 -1.98
CA PHE A 63 10.61 3.13 -3.22
C PHE A 63 9.95 3.92 -4.35
N LYS A 64 10.48 5.12 -4.63
CA LYS A 64 9.90 6.05 -5.61
C LYS A 64 10.19 5.68 -7.07
N ASP A 65 11.23 4.90 -7.28
CA ASP A 65 11.81 4.55 -8.57
C ASP A 65 11.43 3.14 -9.04
N LYS A 66 10.42 2.53 -8.43
CA LYS A 66 9.99 1.15 -8.69
C LYS A 66 8.48 1.03 -8.78
N VAL A 67 8.00 0.03 -9.53
CA VAL A 67 6.63 -0.46 -9.44
C VAL A 67 6.60 -1.60 -8.43
N ILE A 68 5.75 -1.49 -7.42
CA ILE A 68 5.55 -2.55 -6.44
C ILE A 68 4.49 -3.51 -6.95
N VAL A 69 4.85 -4.77 -7.11
CA VAL A 69 3.98 -5.85 -7.58
C VAL A 69 3.55 -6.71 -6.41
N THR A 70 2.25 -6.74 -6.18
CA THR A 70 1.60 -7.51 -5.11
C THR A 70 0.52 -8.43 -5.72
N PRO A 71 -0.04 -9.40 -4.97
CA PRO A 71 -1.22 -10.13 -5.39
C PRO A 71 -2.46 -9.24 -5.61
N GLN A 72 -2.51 -8.06 -4.96
CA GLN A 72 -3.62 -7.11 -5.06
C GLN A 72 -3.48 -6.16 -6.27
N GLY A 73 -2.36 -6.19 -6.99
CA GLY A 73 -2.13 -5.33 -8.15
C GLY A 73 -0.73 -4.75 -8.20
N LYS A 74 -0.54 -3.83 -9.16
CA LYS A 74 0.71 -3.08 -9.35
C LYS A 74 0.52 -1.66 -8.85
N PHE A 75 1.49 -1.16 -8.09
CA PHE A 75 1.42 0.15 -7.46
C PHE A 75 2.65 1.00 -7.73
N ILE A 76 2.45 2.31 -7.85
CA ILE A 76 3.49 3.32 -8.05
C ILE A 76 3.39 4.42 -6.99
N TRP A 77 4.54 4.91 -6.58
CA TRP A 77 4.62 6.08 -5.72
C TRP A 77 4.04 7.30 -6.43
N THR A 78 3.06 7.95 -5.80
CA THR A 78 2.37 9.12 -6.32
C THR A 78 2.47 10.25 -5.31
N GLU A 79 2.95 11.40 -5.76
CA GLU A 79 2.98 12.64 -4.99
C GLU A 79 1.72 13.45 -5.34
N ILE A 80 0.96 13.84 -4.31
CA ILE A 80 -0.32 14.54 -4.43
C ILE A 80 -0.07 16.00 -4.03
N TYR A 81 -0.35 16.91 -4.96
CA TYR A 81 -0.18 18.34 -4.76
C TYR A 81 -1.55 19.02 -4.61
N GLU A 82 -1.62 20.00 -3.73
CA GLU A 82 -2.76 20.91 -3.59
C GLU A 82 -2.33 22.35 -3.86
N GLU A 83 -3.24 23.16 -4.41
CA GLU A 83 -3.00 24.58 -4.60
C GLU A 83 -3.31 25.35 -3.31
N ASP A 84 -2.34 26.14 -2.83
CA ASP A 84 -2.54 27.01 -1.70
C ASP A 84 -3.26 28.33 -2.07
N TRP A 85 -3.54 29.18 -1.07
CA TRP A 85 -4.20 30.48 -1.29
C TRP A 85 -3.40 31.45 -2.16
N SER A 86 -2.12 31.18 -2.41
CA SER A 86 -1.22 31.98 -3.25
C SER A 86 -1.14 31.48 -4.70
N GLY A 87 -1.76 30.33 -5.01
CA GLY A 87 -1.66 29.66 -6.30
C GLY A 87 -0.43 28.77 -6.44
N GLU A 88 0.30 28.51 -5.35
CA GLU A 88 1.46 27.62 -5.33
C GLU A 88 1.01 26.16 -5.12
N GLN A 89 1.57 25.25 -5.91
CA GLN A 89 1.34 23.81 -5.76
C GLN A 89 2.24 23.27 -4.65
N ILE A 90 1.64 22.94 -3.52
CA ILE A 90 2.33 22.37 -2.36
C ILE A 90 2.10 20.87 -2.30
N LEU A 91 3.16 20.11 -1.97
CA LEU A 91 3.03 18.68 -1.73
C LEU A 91 2.15 18.48 -0.50
N ASN A 92 0.98 17.90 -0.70
CA ASN A 92 -0.01 17.63 0.35
C ASN A 92 0.16 16.23 0.92
N ASP A 93 0.32 15.24 0.06
CA ASP A 93 0.34 13.83 0.47
C ASP A 93 1.19 12.98 -0.49
N CYS A 94 1.63 11.81 -0.06
CA CYS A 94 2.29 10.84 -0.92
C CYS A 94 1.86 9.41 -0.59
N MET A 95 1.55 8.62 -1.61
CA MET A 95 1.15 7.23 -1.39
C MET A 95 1.32 6.35 -2.63
N TYR A 96 1.18 5.05 -2.46
CA TYR A 96 1.15 4.08 -3.53
C TYR A 96 -0.24 3.98 -4.16
N ARG A 97 -0.35 4.31 -5.45
CA ARG A 97 -1.59 4.18 -6.24
C ARG A 97 -1.45 3.15 -7.35
N ALA A 98 -2.57 2.59 -7.80
CA ALA A 98 -2.57 1.59 -8.86
C ALA A 98 -1.98 2.16 -10.15
N VAL A 99 -1.10 1.40 -10.82
CA VAL A 99 -0.46 1.86 -12.06
C VAL A 99 -1.52 2.13 -13.12
N GLY A 100 -1.48 3.34 -13.70
CA GLY A 100 -2.38 3.75 -14.78
C GLY A 100 -3.81 4.12 -14.35
N ALA A 101 -4.15 3.94 -13.06
CA ALA A 101 -5.49 4.23 -12.58
C ALA A 101 -5.78 5.74 -12.59
N PRO A 102 -7.00 6.16 -12.95
CA PRO A 102 -7.43 7.54 -12.78
C PRO A 102 -7.35 7.99 -11.32
N VAL A 103 -7.06 9.28 -11.10
CA VAL A 103 -6.99 9.88 -9.76
C VAL A 103 -8.29 9.66 -8.99
N ALA A 104 -9.44 9.96 -9.60
CA ALA A 104 -10.75 9.79 -8.97
C ALA A 104 -11.05 8.34 -8.55
N PHE A 105 -10.56 7.35 -9.30
CA PHE A 105 -10.69 5.94 -8.92
C PHE A 105 -9.84 5.62 -7.70
N SER A 106 -8.58 6.08 -7.69
CA SER A 106 -7.66 5.85 -6.57
C SER A 106 -8.20 6.49 -5.29
N GLU A 107 -8.68 7.73 -5.38
CA GLU A 107 -9.31 8.45 -4.27
C GLU A 107 -10.55 7.73 -3.74
N ALA A 108 -11.37 7.12 -4.60
CA ALA A 108 -12.53 6.35 -4.15
C ALA A 108 -12.13 5.10 -3.35
N VAL A 109 -11.07 4.39 -3.77
CA VAL A 109 -10.51 3.25 -3.03
C VAL A 109 -9.95 3.69 -1.68
N GLU A 110 -9.13 4.74 -1.67
CA GLU A 110 -8.53 5.33 -0.47
C GLU A 110 -9.60 5.77 0.53
N TYR A 111 -10.62 6.50 0.05
CA TYR A 111 -11.72 6.98 0.87
C TYR A 111 -12.49 5.81 1.50
N HIS A 112 -12.75 4.74 0.73
CA HIS A 112 -13.44 3.55 1.27
C HIS A 112 -12.64 2.90 2.39
N LEU A 113 -11.34 2.64 2.16
CA LEU A 113 -10.45 2.01 3.16
C LEU A 113 -10.25 2.90 4.39
N PHE A 114 -10.21 4.21 4.22
CA PHE A 114 -10.07 5.16 5.31
C PHE A 114 -11.27 5.15 6.26
N TRP A 115 -12.50 5.23 5.72
CA TRP A 115 -13.72 5.34 6.52
C TRP A 115 -14.24 3.98 7.04
N ASN A 116 -13.98 2.88 6.34
CA ASN A 116 -14.44 1.55 6.72
C ASN A 116 -13.30 0.77 7.40
N LYS A 117 -13.02 1.08 8.67
CA LYS A 117 -11.94 0.44 9.43
C LYS A 117 -12.07 -1.08 9.47
N GLY A 118 -10.96 -1.77 9.21
CA GLY A 118 -10.89 -3.23 9.10
C GLY A 118 -11.37 -3.77 7.74
N SER A 119 -11.61 -2.90 6.76
CA SER A 119 -11.73 -3.34 5.37
C SER A 119 -10.37 -3.57 4.76
N GLU A 120 -10.31 -4.48 3.79
CA GLU A 120 -9.09 -4.86 3.09
C GLU A 120 -9.31 -4.78 1.57
N LEU A 121 -8.29 -4.31 0.85
CA LEU A 121 -8.25 -4.41 -0.60
C LEU A 121 -7.96 -5.86 -1.01
N LEU A 122 -8.84 -6.51 -1.76
CA LEU A 122 -8.56 -7.86 -2.30
C LEU A 122 -7.79 -7.80 -3.61
N GLY A 123 -8.04 -6.77 -4.41
CA GLY A 123 -7.24 -6.49 -5.59
C GLY A 123 -7.85 -5.47 -6.54
N ILE A 124 -7.00 -4.96 -7.42
CA ILE A 124 -7.32 -4.03 -8.50
C ILE A 124 -6.98 -4.69 -9.83
N VAL A 125 -7.94 -4.71 -10.73
CA VAL A 125 -7.79 -5.20 -12.10
C VAL A 125 -8.17 -4.11 -13.08
N GLU A 126 -7.47 -4.07 -14.21
CA GLU A 126 -7.81 -3.24 -15.35
C GLU A 126 -8.41 -4.15 -16.45
N ASP A 127 -9.61 -3.85 -16.90
CA ASP A 127 -10.26 -4.52 -18.02
C ASP A 127 -10.80 -3.47 -18.99
N ALA A 128 -10.35 -3.52 -20.24
CA ALA A 128 -10.72 -2.58 -21.30
C ALA A 128 -10.66 -1.08 -20.87
N GLU A 129 -9.55 -0.67 -20.25
CA GLU A 129 -9.31 0.70 -19.74
C GLU A 129 -10.20 1.12 -18.55
N VAL A 130 -10.99 0.20 -18.00
CA VAL A 130 -11.79 0.42 -16.79
C VAL A 130 -11.12 -0.29 -15.62
N PHE A 131 -10.84 0.48 -14.57
CA PHE A 131 -10.30 -0.05 -13.34
C PHE A 131 -11.42 -0.59 -12.45
N LYS A 132 -11.13 -1.68 -11.75
CA LYS A 132 -12.05 -2.27 -10.79
C LYS A 132 -11.28 -2.66 -9.54
N ALA A 133 -11.67 -2.10 -8.39
CA ALA A 133 -11.17 -2.53 -7.09
C ALA A 133 -12.22 -3.43 -6.43
N THR A 134 -11.77 -4.56 -5.88
CA THR A 134 -12.59 -5.42 -5.03
C THR A 134 -12.08 -5.30 -3.60
N LEU A 135 -12.96 -4.97 -2.67
CA LEU A 135 -12.66 -4.78 -1.26
C LEU A 135 -13.55 -5.69 -0.41
N GLN A 136 -13.03 -6.15 0.73
CA GLN A 136 -13.81 -6.85 1.73
C GLN A 136 -13.92 -6.00 2.99
N ASN A 137 -15.14 -5.73 3.43
CA ASN A 137 -15.39 -5.03 4.69
C ASN A 137 -15.18 -5.97 5.89
N SER A 138 -15.01 -5.39 7.09
CA SER A 138 -14.83 -6.14 8.33
C SER A 138 -15.99 -7.07 8.72
N ASN A 139 -17.18 -6.84 8.17
CA ASN A 139 -18.34 -7.73 8.33
C ASN A 139 -18.38 -8.87 7.29
N GLY A 140 -17.42 -8.94 6.36
CA GLY A 140 -17.32 -9.93 5.29
C GLY A 140 -17.97 -9.52 3.97
N ASP A 141 -18.69 -8.39 3.91
CA ASP A 141 -19.32 -7.91 2.68
C ASP A 141 -18.27 -7.51 1.64
N VAL A 142 -18.54 -7.85 0.39
CA VAL A 142 -17.67 -7.50 -0.75
C VAL A 142 -18.19 -6.24 -1.43
N VAL A 143 -17.34 -5.24 -1.57
CA VAL A 143 -17.59 -3.97 -2.26
C VAL A 143 -16.77 -3.90 -3.53
N VAL A 144 -17.35 -3.32 -4.58
CA VAL A 144 -16.69 -3.11 -5.86
C VAL A 144 -16.72 -1.62 -6.19
N ILE A 145 -15.56 -1.06 -6.52
CA ILE A 145 -15.38 0.32 -6.98
C ILE A 145 -14.93 0.28 -8.45
N HIS A 146 -15.45 1.22 -9.26
CA HIS A 146 -15.21 1.37 -10.70
C HIS A 146 -14.67 2.75 -11.02
#